data_AF-A0AA37SPX1-F1
#
_entry.id   AF-A0AA37SPX1-F1
#
_cell.length_a   1.000
_cell.length_b   1.000
_cell.length_c   1.000
_cell.angle_alpha   90.00
_cell.angle_beta   90.00
_cell.angle_gamma   90.00
#
_symmetry.space_group_name_H-M   'P 1'
#
loop_
_entity.id
_entity.type
_entity.pdbx_description
1 polymer ?
#
loop_
_entity_poly.entity_id
_entity_poly.type
_entity_poly.pdbx_seq_one_letter_code
_entity_poly.pdbx_strand_id
1 'polypeptide(L)'
;MKQEIIYKGEDPRRLSSFEIEVDKKHKKFNFKDFKKLTEADFNRLNLESKFSKIPFTKSAENTYQGVAKLPIYFHQDGDHIILISHGEEQQGLYSIMLYGVVKKNSNVNIYHNINYLDDVKIMGVSFPQMKDFHNPPTKAIYSDRNYARNHVSFVPDEVRMDLFEVKKDAKQTDFISAGYLRSNGFFIRKSVFNLLKEFNIPDAKFIPCTAYQNNKAEEIYFLNILESTRVELQNSTFHISGGIHSSIDEKIIFNNLKELRQKKKELVKTPERPSLIPFDMKINAGTDFLKIPGTIDFFISENLLTKLEKENISGYEISKISYNVS
;
A
#
# COMPACT_ATOMS: atom_id res chain seq x y z
N MET A 1 -22.63 -9.85 15.17
CA MET A 1 -22.83 -8.43 15.56
C MET A 1 -24.31 -8.13 15.50
N LYS A 2 -24.86 -7.51 16.54
CA LYS A 2 -26.26 -7.11 16.62
C LYS A 2 -26.27 -5.60 16.75
N GLN A 3 -27.11 -4.94 15.97
CA GLN A 3 -27.36 -3.51 16.16
C GLN A 3 -28.01 -3.30 17.53
N GLU A 4 -27.50 -2.34 18.29
CA GLU A 4 -27.95 -2.04 19.65
C GLU A 4 -28.29 -0.55 19.76
N ILE A 5 -29.45 -0.25 20.35
CA ILE A 5 -29.83 1.12 20.66
C ILE A 5 -29.22 1.46 22.02
N ILE A 6 -28.22 2.33 22.02
CA ILE A 6 -27.59 2.82 23.26
C ILE A 6 -28.49 3.88 23.90
N TYR A 7 -29.08 4.75 23.08
CA TYR A 7 -29.94 5.83 23.55
C TYR A 7 -31.00 6.17 22.50
N LYS A 8 -32.22 6.47 22.96
CA LYS A 8 -33.30 7.07 22.17
C LYS A 8 -34.18 7.90 23.09
N GLY A 9 -34.25 9.21 22.88
CA GLY A 9 -35.02 10.11 23.75
C GLY A 9 -34.87 11.59 23.41
N GLU A 10 -35.46 12.46 24.25
CA GLU A 10 -35.58 13.90 23.97
C GLU A 10 -34.42 14.76 24.50
N ASP A 11 -33.52 14.20 25.33
CA ASP A 11 -32.39 14.96 25.88
C ASP A 11 -31.17 14.94 24.92
N PRO A 12 -30.82 16.07 24.26
CA PRO A 12 -29.69 16.13 23.35
C PRO A 12 -28.33 16.01 24.08
N ARG A 13 -28.28 16.28 25.39
CA ARG A 13 -27.02 16.22 26.16
C ARG A 13 -26.46 14.80 26.21
N ARG A 14 -27.31 13.79 26.04
CA ARG A 14 -26.93 12.38 25.94
C ARG A 14 -26.07 12.08 24.70
N LEU A 15 -26.09 12.94 23.67
CA LEU A 15 -25.23 12.79 22.49
C LEU A 15 -23.75 13.11 22.75
N SER A 16 -23.42 13.73 23.88
CA SER A 16 -22.04 14.13 24.19
C SER A 16 -21.14 12.96 24.63
N SER A 17 -21.71 11.98 25.33
CA SER A 17 -20.99 10.82 25.83
C SER A 17 -21.93 9.65 26.06
N PHE A 18 -21.40 8.44 25.92
CA PHE A 18 -22.14 7.22 26.09
C PHE A 18 -21.21 6.12 26.61
N GLU A 19 -21.80 5.01 27.04
CA GLU A 19 -21.10 3.87 27.59
C GLU A 19 -21.52 2.61 26.85
N ILE A 20 -20.54 1.80 26.47
CA ILE A 20 -20.76 0.50 25.81
C ILE A 20 -19.81 -0.54 26.38
N GLU A 21 -20.18 -1.80 26.22
CA GLU A 21 -19.30 -2.93 26.55
C GLU A 21 -18.32 -3.22 25.40
N VAL A 22 -17.02 -3.19 25.70
CA VAL A 22 -15.93 -3.59 24.80
C VAL A 22 -15.09 -4.64 25.53
N ASP A 23 -15.02 -5.86 24.99
CA ASP A 23 -14.33 -7.00 25.61
C ASP A 23 -14.73 -7.22 27.08
N LYS A 24 -16.05 -7.28 27.36
CA LYS A 24 -16.60 -7.48 28.71
C LYS A 24 -16.26 -6.38 29.72
N LYS A 25 -15.80 -5.22 29.24
CA LYS A 25 -15.54 -4.04 30.06
C LYS A 25 -16.40 -2.89 29.59
N HIS A 26 -17.13 -2.27 30.49
CA HIS A 26 -17.82 -1.03 30.17
C HIS A 26 -16.80 0.10 30.04
N LYS A 27 -16.89 0.82 28.93
CA LYS A 27 -16.03 1.96 28.62
C LYS A 27 -16.90 3.16 28.28
N LYS A 28 -16.54 4.30 28.84
CA LYS A 28 -17.17 5.59 28.55
C LYS A 28 -16.45 6.27 27.40
N PHE A 29 -17.20 6.71 26.40
CA PHE A 29 -16.69 7.38 25.22
C PHE A 29 -17.23 8.80 25.13
N ASN A 30 -16.41 9.71 24.61
CA ASN A 30 -16.87 11.03 24.18
C ASN A 30 -17.06 11.02 22.67
N PHE A 31 -18.19 11.54 22.21
CA PHE A 31 -18.48 11.54 20.78
C PHE A 31 -17.45 12.33 19.95
N LYS A 32 -16.81 13.36 20.54
CA LYS A 32 -15.76 14.13 19.87
C LYS A 32 -14.55 13.29 19.42
N ASP A 33 -14.37 12.11 19.99
CA ASP A 33 -13.26 11.20 19.69
C ASP A 33 -13.56 10.30 18.47
N PHE A 34 -14.79 10.39 17.92
CA PHE A 34 -15.25 9.62 16.76
C PHE A 34 -15.08 10.42 15.47
N LYS A 35 -14.74 9.72 14.39
CA LYS A 35 -14.55 10.29 13.04
C LYS A 35 -15.69 9.85 12.13
N LYS A 36 -16.23 10.78 11.32
CA LYS A 36 -17.26 10.45 10.31
C LYS A 36 -16.69 9.40 9.35
N LEU A 37 -17.44 8.32 9.10
CA LEU A 37 -17.00 7.20 8.30
C LEU A 37 -17.11 7.54 6.81
N THR A 38 -15.96 7.62 6.15
CA THR A 38 -15.82 7.84 4.71
C THR A 38 -15.64 6.51 3.97
N GLU A 39 -15.80 6.50 2.64
CA GLU A 39 -15.45 5.37 1.77
C GLU A 39 -13.99 4.93 1.93
N ALA A 40 -13.06 5.90 2.00
CA ALA A 40 -11.65 5.61 2.21
C ALA A 40 -11.40 4.89 3.54
N ASP A 41 -12.07 5.33 4.62
CA ASP A 41 -11.99 4.66 5.91
C ASP A 41 -12.64 3.28 5.89
N PHE A 42 -13.79 3.14 5.24
CA PHE A 42 -14.52 1.88 5.14
C PHE A 42 -13.70 0.78 4.47
N ASN A 43 -13.02 1.13 3.37
CA ASN A 43 -12.12 0.25 2.65
C ASN A 43 -10.85 -0.05 3.47
N ARG A 44 -10.20 0.99 4.01
CA ARG A 44 -8.97 0.87 4.82
C ARG A 44 -9.16 -0.02 6.05
N LEU A 45 -10.33 0.05 6.68
CA LEU A 45 -10.67 -0.71 7.88
C LEU A 45 -11.27 -2.09 7.56
N ASN A 46 -11.42 -2.42 6.27
CA ASN A 46 -12.04 -3.64 5.77
C ASN A 46 -13.38 -3.91 6.47
N LEU A 47 -14.22 -2.87 6.52
CA LEU A 47 -15.51 -2.95 7.18
C LEU A 47 -16.53 -3.67 6.32
N GLU A 48 -16.37 -3.72 4.99
CA GLU A 48 -17.31 -4.39 4.09
C GLU A 48 -17.48 -5.87 4.44
N SER A 49 -16.37 -6.60 4.58
CA SER A 49 -16.41 -8.04 4.93
C SER A 49 -17.00 -8.27 6.32
N LYS A 50 -16.70 -7.37 7.26
CA LYS A 50 -17.14 -7.48 8.66
C LYS A 50 -18.59 -7.08 8.84
N PHE A 51 -19.07 -6.09 8.09
CA PHE A 51 -20.36 -5.44 8.24
C PHE A 51 -21.30 -5.67 7.04
N SER A 52 -21.03 -6.67 6.21
CA SER A 52 -21.88 -7.05 5.05
C SER A 52 -23.36 -7.29 5.39
N LYS A 53 -23.67 -7.57 6.65
CA LYS A 53 -25.05 -7.78 7.15
C LYS A 53 -25.69 -6.54 7.74
N ILE A 54 -24.96 -5.43 7.85
CA ILE A 54 -25.49 -4.19 8.40
C ILE A 54 -25.91 -3.29 7.23
N PRO A 55 -27.19 -2.86 7.19
CA PRO A 55 -27.69 -2.00 6.13
C PRO A 55 -27.10 -0.59 6.26
N PHE A 56 -25.98 -0.36 5.58
CA PHE A 56 -25.42 0.96 5.37
C PHE A 56 -25.81 1.48 3.99
N THR A 57 -26.11 2.77 3.91
CA THR A 57 -26.31 3.45 2.64
C THR A 57 -25.20 4.49 2.46
N LYS A 58 -24.63 4.55 1.25
CA LYS A 58 -23.67 5.60 0.89
C LYS A 58 -24.45 6.88 0.58
N SER A 59 -24.08 7.98 1.23
CA SER A 59 -24.62 9.31 0.94
C SER A 59 -23.91 9.94 -0.26
N ALA A 60 -24.47 11.03 -0.80
CA ALA A 60 -23.87 11.79 -1.89
C ALA A 60 -22.48 12.38 -1.56
N GLU A 61 -22.16 12.54 -0.28
CA GLU A 61 -20.87 13.08 0.19
C GLU A 61 -19.79 11.99 0.38
N ASN A 62 -19.98 10.78 -0.16
CA ASN A 62 -19.09 9.62 0.08
C ASN A 62 -18.91 9.27 1.56
N THR A 63 -19.95 9.50 2.36
CA THR A 63 -20.02 9.08 3.77
C THR A 63 -21.12 8.06 3.96
N TYR A 64 -21.04 7.24 5.00
CA TYR A 64 -22.06 6.22 5.25
C TYR A 64 -23.14 6.71 6.21
N GLN A 65 -24.36 6.27 5.95
CA GLN A 65 -25.53 6.46 6.81
C GLN A 65 -26.07 5.10 7.23
N GLY A 66 -26.60 5.05 8.44
CA GLY A 66 -27.27 3.87 8.96
C GLY A 66 -28.78 3.86 8.68
N VAL A 67 -29.50 2.91 9.28
CA VAL A 67 -30.95 2.70 9.05
C VAL A 67 -31.78 3.96 9.32
N ALA A 68 -31.40 4.75 10.33
CA ALA A 68 -32.07 5.99 10.70
C ALA A 68 -31.68 7.20 9.81
N LYS A 69 -30.96 6.98 8.70
CA LYS A 69 -30.35 8.04 7.86
C LYS A 69 -29.36 8.95 8.60
N LEU A 70 -28.97 8.58 9.82
CA LEU A 70 -27.96 9.28 10.58
C LEU A 70 -26.56 8.91 10.08
N PRO A 71 -25.60 9.87 10.07
CA PRO A 71 -24.23 9.58 9.67
C PRO A 71 -23.59 8.53 10.58
N ILE A 72 -22.74 7.70 10.00
CA ILE A 72 -21.95 6.70 10.72
C ILE A 72 -20.60 7.31 11.08
N TYR A 73 -20.14 6.98 12.27
CA TYR A 73 -18.86 7.36 12.80
C TYR A 73 -18.11 6.14 13.31
N PHE A 74 -16.79 6.24 13.36
CA PHE A 74 -15.94 5.20 13.90
C PHE A 74 -14.93 5.74 14.91
N HIS A 75 -14.52 4.87 15.83
CA HIS A 75 -13.42 5.09 16.76
C HIS A 75 -12.56 3.84 16.86
N GLN A 76 -11.25 4.04 17.07
CA GLN A 76 -10.30 2.97 17.28
C GLN A 76 -9.87 2.96 18.75
N ASP A 77 -10.18 1.88 19.46
CA ASP A 77 -9.87 1.69 20.87
C ASP A 77 -9.05 0.40 21.01
N GLY A 78 -7.72 0.54 21.00
CA GLY A 78 -6.79 -0.59 20.93
C GLY A 78 -7.01 -1.42 19.65
N ASP A 79 -7.31 -2.70 19.84
CA ASP A 79 -7.59 -3.64 18.75
C ASP A 79 -9.06 -3.61 18.31
N HIS A 80 -9.87 -2.64 18.72
CA HIS A 80 -11.29 -2.60 18.38
C HIS A 80 -11.60 -1.41 17.49
N ILE A 81 -12.46 -1.64 16.51
CA ILE A 81 -13.13 -0.59 15.73
C ILE A 81 -14.59 -0.60 16.16
N ILE A 82 -15.03 0.56 16.63
CA ILE A 82 -16.38 0.79 17.13
C ILE A 82 -17.10 1.61 16.06
N LEU A 83 -18.25 1.12 15.58
CA LEU A 83 -19.10 1.83 14.62
C LEU A 83 -20.41 2.27 15.27
N ILE A 84 -20.72 3.56 15.20
CA ILE A 84 -21.95 4.14 15.74
C ILE A 84 -22.61 5.08 14.74
N SER A 85 -23.91 5.31 14.89
CA SER A 85 -24.55 6.55 14.40
C SER A 85 -25.16 7.28 15.57
N HIS A 86 -25.22 8.60 15.48
CA HIS A 86 -25.91 9.42 16.46
C HIS A 86 -26.47 10.69 15.79
N GLY A 87 -27.43 11.32 16.44
CA GLY A 87 -28.02 12.57 15.98
C GLY A 87 -29.51 12.64 16.26
N GLU A 88 -30.18 13.58 15.60
CA GLU A 88 -31.63 13.80 15.68
C GLU A 88 -32.32 13.04 14.53
N GLU A 89 -33.11 12.02 14.86
CA GLU A 89 -33.85 11.22 13.85
C GLU A 89 -35.04 12.01 13.29
N GLN A 90 -35.70 12.76 14.17
CA GLN A 90 -36.82 13.67 13.90
C GLN A 90 -36.83 14.74 14.97
N GLN A 91 -37.55 15.84 14.74
CA GLN A 91 -37.56 16.99 15.64
C GLN A 91 -37.81 16.58 17.11
N GLY A 92 -36.82 16.84 17.97
CA GLY A 92 -36.85 16.54 19.40
C GLY A 92 -36.54 15.09 19.78
N LEU A 93 -36.23 14.20 18.83
CA LEU A 93 -35.91 12.80 19.10
C LEU A 93 -34.47 12.47 18.68
N TYR A 94 -33.63 12.26 19.68
CA TYR A 94 -32.21 11.96 19.51
C TYR A 94 -31.94 10.48 19.71
N SER A 95 -30.98 9.92 18.96
CA SER A 95 -30.55 8.54 19.13
C SER A 95 -29.05 8.36 19.06
N ILE A 96 -28.60 7.26 19.68
CA ILE A 96 -27.26 6.69 19.53
C ILE A 96 -27.45 5.20 19.26
N MET A 97 -26.94 4.74 18.12
CA MET A 97 -27.00 3.35 17.71
C MET A 97 -25.59 2.80 17.57
N LEU A 98 -25.32 1.67 18.21
CA LEU A 98 -24.13 0.85 18.01
C LEU A 98 -24.41 -0.14 16.88
N TYR A 99 -23.62 -0.07 15.81
CA TYR A 99 -23.69 -1.06 14.74
C TYR A 99 -22.79 -2.26 15.03
N GLY A 100 -21.67 -2.03 15.72
CA GLY A 100 -20.88 -3.11 16.26
C GLY A 100 -19.52 -2.66 16.76
N VAL A 101 -18.93 -3.56 17.53
CA VAL A 101 -17.54 -3.53 17.94
C VAL A 101 -16.86 -4.69 17.24
N VAL A 102 -15.97 -4.40 16.31
CA VAL A 102 -15.16 -5.44 15.64
C VAL A 102 -13.76 -5.40 16.19
N LYS A 103 -13.24 -6.57 16.52
CA LYS A 103 -11.80 -6.69 16.66
C LYS A 103 -11.18 -6.42 15.29
N LYS A 104 -10.21 -5.51 15.23
CA LYS A 104 -9.22 -5.47 14.16
C LYS A 104 -8.70 -6.90 14.09
N ASN A 105 -8.88 -7.54 12.94
CA ASN A 105 -8.30 -8.88 12.80
C ASN A 105 -6.82 -8.63 12.96
N SER A 106 -6.20 -9.22 13.97
CA SER A 106 -4.76 -9.17 14.22
C SER A 106 -3.94 -9.64 13.02
N ASN A 107 -4.60 -10.22 12.01
CA ASN A 107 -3.99 -10.80 10.82
C ASN A 107 -4.15 -9.94 9.55
N VAL A 108 -4.84 -8.79 9.60
CA VAL A 108 -4.87 -7.90 8.43
C VAL A 108 -3.57 -7.12 8.39
N ASN A 109 -2.58 -7.70 7.70
CA ASN A 109 -1.35 -7.00 7.37
C ASN A 109 -1.67 -5.93 6.32
N ILE A 110 -1.54 -4.67 6.71
CA ILE A 110 -1.65 -3.53 5.79
C ILE A 110 -0.32 -3.43 5.04
N TYR A 111 -0.41 -3.40 3.72
CA TYR A 111 0.72 -3.11 2.85
C TYR A 111 0.55 -1.73 2.22
N HIS A 112 1.69 -1.09 1.95
CA HIS A 112 1.78 0.23 1.35
C HIS A 112 2.62 0.17 0.09
N ASN A 113 2.17 0.82 -0.96
CA ASN A 113 2.96 0.91 -2.18
C ASN A 113 4.15 1.86 -1.95
N ILE A 114 5.36 1.37 -2.20
CA ILE A 114 6.59 2.16 -2.10
C ILE A 114 7.14 2.46 -3.49
N ASN A 115 7.50 3.73 -3.73
CA ASN A 115 8.21 4.16 -4.92
C ASN A 115 9.41 5.02 -4.54
N TYR A 116 10.29 5.27 -5.52
CA TYR A 116 11.28 6.34 -5.40
C TYR A 116 10.58 7.68 -5.30
N LEU A 117 11.12 8.55 -4.45
CA LEU A 117 10.67 9.93 -4.34
C LEU A 117 10.95 10.70 -5.64
N ASP A 118 9.90 11.32 -6.20
CA ASP A 118 9.97 12.16 -7.40
C ASP A 118 9.85 13.66 -7.03
N ASP A 119 10.79 14.16 -6.22
CA ASP A 119 10.89 15.59 -5.86
C ASP A 119 12.10 16.26 -6.52
N VAL A 120 11.85 17.22 -7.42
CA VAL A 120 12.88 17.99 -8.14
C VAL A 120 13.89 18.66 -7.19
N LYS A 121 13.46 19.11 -6.00
CA LYS A 121 14.35 19.74 -5.00
C LYS A 121 15.34 18.75 -4.38
N ILE A 122 15.04 17.46 -4.45
CA ILE A 122 15.89 16.36 -3.97
C ILE A 122 16.74 15.81 -5.11
N MET A 123 16.17 15.71 -6.32
CA MET A 123 16.87 15.16 -7.49
C MET A 123 17.81 16.16 -8.21
N GLY A 124 17.79 17.44 -7.79
CA GLY A 124 18.63 18.52 -8.31
C GLY A 124 18.00 19.27 -9.49
N VAL A 125 17.56 18.55 -10.54
CA VAL A 125 17.01 19.19 -11.76
C VAL A 125 15.86 18.40 -12.39
N SER A 126 15.93 17.07 -12.35
CA SER A 126 14.93 16.18 -12.99
C SER A 126 15.04 14.76 -12.44
N PHE A 127 13.98 13.98 -12.56
CA PHE A 127 14.04 12.54 -12.33
C PHE A 127 14.91 11.83 -13.39
N PRO A 128 15.68 10.79 -13.04
CA PRO A 128 16.06 10.28 -11.70
C PRO A 128 17.33 10.95 -11.13
N GLN A 129 17.72 10.62 -9.87
CA GLN A 129 19.03 11.00 -9.28
C GLN A 129 20.20 10.32 -9.99
N MET A 130 20.04 9.05 -10.34
CA MET A 130 21.02 8.21 -11.03
C MET A 130 20.56 7.96 -12.48
N LYS A 131 21.23 8.62 -13.43
CA LYS A 131 20.82 8.60 -14.85
C LYS A 131 21.91 8.08 -15.79
N ASP A 132 23.17 8.12 -15.38
CA ASP A 132 24.29 7.81 -16.24
C ASP A 132 25.29 6.88 -15.55
N PHE A 133 26.35 6.53 -16.27
CA PHE A 133 27.44 5.72 -15.76
C PHE A 133 28.71 6.57 -15.65
N HIS A 134 29.49 6.32 -14.62
CA HIS A 134 30.78 6.96 -14.39
C HIS A 134 31.83 6.37 -15.35
N ASN A 135 32.33 7.17 -16.29
CA ASN A 135 33.39 6.78 -17.25
C ASN A 135 33.15 5.41 -17.93
N PRO A 136 32.02 5.22 -18.63
CA PRO A 136 31.68 3.91 -19.18
C PRO A 136 32.67 3.51 -20.30
N PRO A 137 33.22 2.29 -20.29
CA PRO A 137 34.12 1.79 -21.33
C PRO A 137 33.48 1.80 -22.72
N THR A 138 32.16 1.62 -22.82
CA THR A 138 31.38 1.91 -24.04
C THR A 138 29.97 2.40 -23.69
N LYS A 139 29.35 3.19 -24.56
CA LYS A 139 27.96 3.66 -24.36
C LYS A 139 26.90 2.54 -24.44
N ALA A 140 27.23 1.39 -25.04
CA ALA A 140 26.24 0.38 -25.44
C ALA A 140 25.89 -0.65 -24.34
N ILE A 141 26.84 -0.98 -23.46
CA ILE A 141 26.74 -2.13 -22.52
C ILE A 141 25.60 -1.98 -21.50
N TYR A 142 25.17 -0.75 -21.23
CA TYR A 142 24.30 -0.43 -20.11
C TYR A 142 22.82 -0.25 -20.48
N SER A 143 22.49 -0.42 -21.76
CA SER A 143 21.15 -0.15 -22.29
C SER A 143 20.31 -1.42 -22.47
N ASP A 144 20.78 -2.58 -21.99
CA ASP A 144 20.14 -3.85 -22.32
C ASP A 144 18.74 -3.95 -21.70
N ARG A 145 17.73 -3.64 -22.53
CA ARG A 145 16.31 -3.74 -22.23
C ARG A 145 15.91 -5.17 -21.83
N ASN A 146 16.74 -6.18 -22.12
CA ASN A 146 16.47 -7.57 -21.77
C ASN A 146 16.36 -7.78 -20.26
N TYR A 147 17.17 -7.09 -19.45
CA TYR A 147 17.16 -7.27 -17.98
C TYR A 147 16.11 -6.41 -17.28
N ALA A 148 15.88 -5.19 -17.78
CA ALA A 148 14.92 -4.23 -17.20
C ALA A 148 13.45 -4.71 -17.25
N ARG A 149 13.16 -5.85 -17.90
CA ARG A 149 11.82 -6.44 -18.02
C ARG A 149 11.75 -7.87 -17.48
N ASN A 150 12.87 -8.42 -17.01
CA ASN A 150 12.89 -9.74 -16.43
C ASN A 150 12.58 -9.64 -14.93
N HIS A 151 11.38 -10.06 -14.54
CA HIS A 151 10.92 -10.03 -13.15
C HIS A 151 10.91 -11.42 -12.49
N VAL A 152 11.46 -12.42 -13.18
CA VAL A 152 11.36 -13.84 -12.80
C VAL A 152 12.70 -14.44 -12.39
N SER A 153 13.80 -13.73 -12.64
CA SER A 153 15.13 -14.09 -12.17
C SER A 153 15.84 -12.85 -11.66
N PHE A 154 16.79 -13.06 -10.75
CA PHE A 154 17.67 -11.99 -10.32
C PHE A 154 18.51 -11.46 -11.50
N VAL A 155 18.95 -10.23 -11.36
CA VAL A 155 19.91 -9.60 -12.24
C VAL A 155 21.17 -10.48 -12.28
N PRO A 156 21.62 -10.90 -13.47
CA PRO A 156 22.81 -11.74 -13.61
C PRO A 156 24.07 -11.03 -13.13
N ASP A 157 25.06 -11.80 -12.69
CA ASP A 157 26.31 -11.23 -12.14
C ASP A 157 27.17 -10.53 -13.22
N GLU A 158 26.89 -10.76 -14.51
CA GLU A 158 27.54 -10.05 -15.62
C GLU A 158 27.06 -8.60 -15.79
N VAL A 159 25.93 -8.24 -15.18
CA VAL A 159 25.43 -6.86 -15.20
C VAL A 159 26.33 -5.99 -14.34
N ARG A 160 26.85 -4.92 -14.93
CA ARG A 160 27.76 -3.99 -14.27
C ARG A 160 27.01 -3.11 -13.27
N MET A 161 27.38 -3.24 -12.00
CA MET A 161 26.76 -2.55 -10.86
C MET A 161 27.71 -1.54 -10.18
N ASP A 162 28.88 -1.29 -10.76
CA ASP A 162 30.03 -0.65 -10.13
C ASP A 162 30.39 0.73 -10.72
N LEU A 163 29.56 1.27 -11.61
CA LEU A 163 29.85 2.49 -12.37
C LEU A 163 28.67 3.44 -12.43
N PHE A 164 27.83 3.55 -11.40
CA PHE A 164 26.68 4.45 -11.45
C PHE A 164 27.08 5.91 -11.21
N GLU A 165 26.58 6.85 -12.01
CA GLU A 165 26.80 8.29 -11.79
C GLU A 165 25.52 8.92 -11.20
N VAL A 166 25.69 9.55 -10.02
CA VAL A 166 24.66 10.35 -9.35
C VAL A 166 24.87 11.81 -9.73
N LYS A 167 23.78 12.50 -10.07
CA LYS A 167 23.83 13.92 -10.43
C LYS A 167 24.53 14.75 -9.35
N LYS A 168 25.40 15.65 -9.79
CA LYS A 168 26.18 16.55 -8.93
C LYS A 168 25.32 17.32 -7.92
N ASP A 169 24.16 17.82 -8.35
CA ASP A 169 23.27 18.65 -7.53
C ASP A 169 22.18 17.84 -6.81
N ALA A 170 22.16 16.52 -6.95
CA ALA A 170 21.22 15.68 -6.22
C ALA A 170 21.56 15.65 -4.73
N LYS A 171 20.53 15.78 -3.88
CA LYS A 171 20.65 15.54 -2.45
C LYS A 171 20.93 14.06 -2.21
N GLN A 172 21.68 13.82 -1.16
CA GLN A 172 21.98 12.48 -0.68
C GLN A 172 20.74 11.94 0.04
N THR A 173 20.18 10.83 -0.45
CA THR A 173 19.01 10.16 0.12
C THR A 173 19.27 8.67 0.27
N ASP A 174 18.57 8.04 1.20
CA ASP A 174 18.76 6.63 1.55
C ASP A 174 18.27 5.65 0.48
N PHE A 175 17.12 5.95 -0.12
CA PHE A 175 16.70 5.38 -1.41
C PHE A 175 17.15 6.32 -2.53
N ILE A 176 17.87 5.79 -3.51
CA ILE A 176 18.46 6.57 -4.60
C ILE A 176 17.66 6.32 -5.87
N SER A 177 16.95 7.33 -6.35
CA SER A 177 16.10 7.17 -7.53
C SER A 177 16.94 6.87 -8.76
N ALA A 178 16.56 5.83 -9.49
CA ALA A 178 17.23 5.39 -10.72
C ALA A 178 16.20 5.08 -11.81
N GLY A 179 16.57 5.38 -13.06
CA GLY A 179 15.83 4.93 -14.24
C GLY A 179 16.22 3.51 -14.64
N TYR A 180 17.49 3.16 -14.44
CA TYR A 180 18.02 1.83 -14.67
C TYR A 180 17.48 0.84 -13.63
N LEU A 181 17.02 -0.34 -14.07
CA LEU A 181 16.48 -1.42 -13.22
C LEU A 181 15.34 -1.00 -12.26
N ARG A 182 14.66 0.14 -12.48
CA ARG A 182 13.58 0.66 -11.63
C ARG A 182 12.46 -0.36 -11.37
N SER A 183 12.15 -1.17 -12.37
CA SER A 183 11.10 -2.20 -12.31
C SER A 183 11.57 -3.49 -11.62
N ASN A 184 12.85 -3.61 -11.30
CA ASN A 184 13.48 -4.79 -10.70
C ASN A 184 13.81 -4.59 -9.21
N GLY A 185 13.80 -3.35 -8.70
CA GLY A 185 14.14 -3.09 -7.31
C GLY A 185 14.58 -1.67 -7.00
N PHE A 186 15.29 -1.54 -5.87
CA PHE A 186 15.71 -0.25 -5.32
C PHE A 186 17.22 -0.14 -5.16
N PHE A 187 17.81 0.98 -5.59
CA PHE A 187 19.14 1.38 -5.13
C PHE A 187 19.01 2.02 -3.76
N ILE A 188 19.76 1.48 -2.81
CA ILE A 188 19.68 1.82 -1.40
C ILE A 188 21.06 2.00 -0.80
N ARG A 189 21.17 2.88 0.18
CA ARG A 189 22.41 3.07 0.95
C ARG A 189 22.58 1.98 2.00
N LYS A 190 23.77 1.98 2.63
CA LYS A 190 24.13 1.07 3.71
C LYS A 190 23.18 1.14 4.92
N SER A 191 22.62 2.31 5.22
CA SER A 191 21.61 2.52 6.28
C SER A 191 20.41 1.60 6.07
N VAL A 192 19.78 1.68 4.89
CA VAL A 192 18.61 0.89 4.52
C VAL A 192 18.96 -0.58 4.35
N PHE A 193 20.13 -0.90 3.78
CA PHE A 193 20.59 -2.29 3.69
C PHE A 193 20.66 -2.95 5.07
N ASN A 194 21.21 -2.27 6.06
CA ASN A 194 21.30 -2.79 7.43
C ASN A 194 19.91 -2.94 8.06
N LEU A 195 19.04 -1.95 7.88
CA LEU A 195 17.65 -2.00 8.37
C LEU A 195 16.90 -3.20 7.76
N LEU A 196 16.94 -3.35 6.43
CA LEU A 196 16.16 -4.37 5.73
C LEU A 196 16.60 -5.81 6.01
N LYS A 197 17.81 -6.03 6.55
CA LYS A 197 18.25 -7.35 7.03
C LYS A 197 17.45 -7.85 8.23
N GLU A 198 16.79 -6.96 8.96
CA GLU A 198 15.95 -7.30 10.11
C GLU A 198 14.53 -7.77 9.69
N PHE A 199 14.20 -7.67 8.41
CA PHE A 199 12.86 -7.91 7.88
C PHE A 199 12.79 -9.14 6.98
N ASN A 200 11.60 -9.74 6.87
CA ASN A 200 11.41 -10.91 6.02
C ASN A 200 11.12 -10.51 4.57
N ILE A 201 12.11 -10.71 3.69
CA ILE A 201 12.04 -10.36 2.27
C ILE A 201 12.41 -11.60 1.42
N PRO A 202 11.49 -12.57 1.27
CA PRO A 202 11.82 -13.92 0.79
C PRO A 202 12.25 -13.99 -0.68
N ASP A 203 11.82 -13.03 -1.51
CA ASP A 203 12.06 -13.03 -2.96
C ASP A 203 13.04 -11.92 -3.38
N ALA A 204 14.06 -11.65 -2.56
CA ALA A 204 15.04 -10.58 -2.81
C ALA A 204 16.50 -10.99 -2.67
N LYS A 205 17.37 -10.24 -3.36
CA LYS A 205 18.84 -10.32 -3.29
C LYS A 205 19.40 -8.90 -3.15
N PHE A 206 20.35 -8.71 -2.25
CA PHE A 206 21.14 -7.48 -2.17
C PHE A 206 22.40 -7.65 -3.02
N ILE A 207 22.61 -6.74 -3.97
CA ILE A 207 23.76 -6.74 -4.87
C ILE A 207 24.62 -5.52 -4.54
N PRO A 208 25.89 -5.69 -4.12
CA PRO A 208 26.80 -4.57 -3.90
C PRO A 208 26.97 -3.74 -5.18
N CYS A 209 27.01 -2.43 -5.02
CA CYS A 209 27.09 -1.47 -6.12
C CYS A 209 28.04 -0.33 -5.75
N THR A 210 28.51 0.38 -6.77
CA THR A 210 29.29 1.62 -6.57
C THR A 210 28.62 2.75 -7.31
N ALA A 211 28.36 3.85 -6.59
CA ALA A 211 27.89 5.10 -7.14
C ALA A 211 28.95 6.20 -7.00
N TYR A 212 29.01 7.08 -7.97
CA TYR A 212 29.92 8.23 -8.00
C TYR A 212 29.10 9.51 -7.96
N GLN A 213 29.45 10.41 -7.05
CA GLN A 213 28.97 11.79 -7.07
C GLN A 213 30.17 12.72 -6.93
N ASN A 214 30.35 13.65 -7.89
CA ASN A 214 31.51 14.55 -7.90
C ASN A 214 32.85 13.78 -7.84
N ASN A 215 32.98 12.70 -8.61
CA ASN A 215 34.15 11.79 -8.62
C ASN A 215 34.45 11.10 -7.28
N LYS A 216 33.56 11.19 -6.29
CA LYS A 216 33.68 10.43 -5.03
C LYS A 216 32.87 9.15 -5.15
N ALA A 217 33.56 8.02 -5.00
CA ALA A 217 32.93 6.71 -4.96
C ALA A 217 32.25 6.48 -3.60
N GLU A 218 31.08 5.86 -3.64
CA GLU A 218 30.32 5.40 -2.50
C GLU A 218 29.83 3.97 -2.74
N GLU A 219 29.99 3.11 -1.73
CA GLU A 219 29.36 1.79 -1.71
C GLU A 219 27.86 1.93 -1.43
N ILE A 220 27.04 1.43 -2.35
CA ILE A 220 25.59 1.32 -2.21
C ILE A 220 25.17 -0.13 -2.51
N TYR A 221 23.87 -0.40 -2.43
CA TYR A 221 23.34 -1.73 -2.70
C TYR A 221 22.14 -1.63 -3.63
N PHE A 222 21.98 -2.60 -4.52
CA PHE A 222 20.75 -2.80 -5.26
C PHE A 222 19.95 -3.92 -4.60
N LEU A 223 18.82 -3.56 -4.00
CA LEU A 223 17.80 -4.48 -3.53
C LEU A 223 17.00 -4.97 -4.75
N ASN A 224 17.38 -6.11 -5.30
CA ASN A 224 16.68 -6.72 -6.42
C ASN A 224 15.56 -7.63 -5.89
N ILE A 225 14.32 -7.36 -6.31
CA ILE A 225 13.11 -8.06 -5.83
C ILE A 225 12.39 -8.72 -7.01
N LEU A 226 12.06 -10.01 -6.86
CA LEU A 226 11.27 -10.78 -7.83
C LEU A 226 9.77 -10.69 -7.53
N GLU A 227 8.95 -11.08 -8.51
CA GLU A 227 7.52 -11.27 -8.27
C GLU A 227 7.31 -12.26 -7.12
N SER A 228 6.52 -11.86 -6.12
CA SER A 228 6.48 -12.61 -4.87
C SER A 228 5.72 -13.92 -5.01
N THR A 229 6.32 -14.98 -4.47
CA THR A 229 5.71 -16.31 -4.34
C THR A 229 4.72 -16.38 -3.18
N ARG A 230 4.64 -15.32 -2.36
CA ARG A 230 3.77 -15.23 -1.18
C ARG A 230 2.35 -14.82 -1.51
N VAL A 231 2.10 -14.34 -2.73
CA VAL A 231 0.76 -13.99 -3.18
C VAL A 231 -0.03 -15.25 -3.55
N GLU A 232 -1.14 -15.49 -2.85
CA GLU A 232 -2.08 -16.58 -3.14
C GLU A 232 -3.00 -16.18 -4.30
N LEU A 233 -2.55 -16.43 -5.53
CA LEU A 233 -3.26 -15.99 -6.74
C LEU A 233 -4.70 -16.52 -6.83
N GLN A 234 -4.95 -17.75 -6.37
CA GLN A 234 -6.28 -18.38 -6.38
C GLN A 234 -7.28 -17.73 -5.43
N ASN A 235 -6.78 -16.99 -4.43
CA ASN A 235 -7.60 -16.28 -3.45
C ASN A 235 -7.54 -14.76 -3.65
N SER A 236 -6.73 -14.30 -4.60
CA SER A 236 -6.55 -12.89 -4.94
C SER A 236 -7.36 -12.52 -6.18
N THR A 237 -7.75 -11.26 -6.28
CA THR A 237 -8.53 -10.73 -7.41
C THR A 237 -7.79 -9.58 -8.09
N PHE A 238 -7.94 -9.53 -9.41
CA PHE A 238 -7.39 -8.50 -10.28
C PHE A 238 -8.49 -7.88 -11.13
N HIS A 239 -8.35 -6.61 -11.47
CA HIS A 239 -9.24 -5.88 -12.38
C HIS A 239 -8.50 -5.54 -13.68
N ILE A 240 -9.24 -5.44 -14.78
CA ILE A 240 -8.72 -4.91 -16.05
C ILE A 240 -9.13 -3.44 -16.18
N SER A 241 -8.17 -2.53 -15.98
CA SER A 241 -8.39 -1.11 -16.26
C SER A 241 -7.90 -0.79 -17.65
N GLY A 242 -8.81 -0.50 -18.59
CA GLY A 242 -8.46 0.10 -19.87
C GLY A 242 -8.05 1.56 -19.70
N GLY A 243 -7.52 2.15 -20.77
CA GLY A 243 -7.19 3.58 -20.80
C GLY A 243 -8.42 4.48 -20.60
N ILE A 244 -8.29 5.77 -20.89
CA ILE A 244 -9.19 6.90 -20.56
C ILE A 244 -10.70 6.67 -20.83
N HIS A 245 -11.09 5.66 -21.62
CA HIS A 245 -12.46 5.47 -22.09
C HIS A 245 -13.11 4.10 -21.78
N SER A 246 -12.46 3.17 -21.06
CA SER A 246 -13.08 1.87 -20.74
C SER A 246 -12.44 1.16 -19.54
N SER A 247 -12.98 1.35 -18.34
CA SER A 247 -12.74 0.41 -17.24
C SER A 247 -13.66 -0.80 -17.42
N ILE A 248 -13.07 -1.98 -17.61
CA ILE A 248 -13.83 -3.23 -17.57
C ILE A 248 -13.70 -3.74 -16.13
N ASP A 249 -14.73 -3.53 -15.31
CA ASP A 249 -14.78 -4.07 -13.94
C ASP A 249 -15.04 -5.57 -13.95
N GLU A 250 -14.13 -6.32 -14.56
CA GLU A 250 -14.07 -7.77 -14.51
C GLU A 250 -13.10 -8.18 -13.41
N LYS A 251 -13.63 -8.84 -12.37
CA LYS A 251 -12.82 -9.50 -11.36
C LYS A 251 -12.30 -10.81 -11.92
N ILE A 252 -10.97 -10.93 -11.98
CA ILE A 252 -10.28 -12.12 -12.47
C ILE A 252 -9.49 -12.75 -11.33
N ILE A 253 -9.58 -14.08 -11.23
CA ILE A 253 -8.79 -14.92 -10.34
C ILE A 253 -7.89 -15.78 -11.23
N PHE A 254 -6.64 -15.99 -10.80
CA PHE A 254 -5.68 -16.82 -11.53
C PHE A 254 -5.28 -18.02 -10.68
N ASN A 255 -5.14 -19.21 -11.28
CA ASN A 255 -4.71 -20.39 -10.54
C ASN A 255 -3.19 -20.37 -10.30
N ASN A 256 -2.43 -19.68 -11.16
CA ASN A 256 -0.98 -19.71 -11.14
C ASN A 256 -0.36 -18.50 -11.88
N LEU A 257 0.95 -18.29 -11.70
CA LEU A 257 1.70 -17.21 -12.34
C LEU A 257 1.72 -17.29 -13.87
N LYS A 258 1.61 -18.50 -14.45
CA LYS A 258 1.65 -18.70 -15.90
C LYS A 258 0.40 -18.10 -16.54
N GLU A 259 -0.77 -18.36 -15.99
CA GLU A 259 -2.05 -17.80 -16.43
C GLU A 259 -2.04 -16.26 -16.35
N LEU A 260 -1.63 -15.72 -15.20
CA LEU A 260 -1.52 -14.27 -15.00
C LEU A 260 -0.60 -13.60 -16.03
N ARG A 261 0.58 -14.18 -16.26
CA ARG A 261 1.55 -13.66 -17.25
C ARG A 261 1.02 -13.79 -18.68
N GLN A 262 0.29 -14.86 -18.99
CA GLN A 262 -0.35 -15.04 -20.28
C GLN A 262 -1.40 -13.94 -20.51
N LYS A 263 -2.29 -13.70 -19.55
CA LYS A 263 -3.29 -12.63 -19.63
C LYS A 263 -2.64 -11.27 -19.82
N LYS A 264 -1.56 -10.95 -19.10
CA LYS A 264 -0.79 -9.71 -19.30
C LYS A 264 -0.24 -9.58 -20.72
N LYS A 265 0.29 -10.67 -21.29
CA LYS A 265 0.76 -10.69 -22.69
C LYS A 265 -0.38 -10.47 -23.69
N GLU A 266 -1.57 -11.00 -23.40
CA GLU A 266 -2.77 -10.77 -24.22
C GLU A 266 -3.19 -9.30 -24.17
N LEU A 267 -3.27 -8.71 -22.97
CA LEU A 267 -3.67 -7.31 -22.79
C LEU A 267 -2.72 -6.34 -23.53
N VAL A 268 -1.41 -6.56 -23.49
CA VAL A 268 -0.43 -5.70 -24.20
C VAL A 268 -0.59 -5.74 -25.72
N LYS A 269 -1.20 -6.80 -26.28
CA LYS A 269 -1.44 -6.94 -27.73
C LYS A 269 -2.73 -6.25 -28.19
N THR A 270 -3.62 -5.89 -27.26
CA THR A 270 -4.85 -5.16 -27.59
C THR A 270 -4.55 -3.69 -27.96
N PRO A 271 -5.35 -3.04 -28.81
CA PRO A 271 -5.15 -1.62 -29.16
C PRO A 271 -5.17 -0.69 -27.95
N GLU A 272 -6.07 -0.92 -26.99
CA GLU A 272 -6.27 -0.08 -25.80
C GLU A 272 -5.20 -0.32 -24.72
N ARG A 273 -4.45 -1.43 -24.82
CA ARG A 273 -3.42 -1.86 -23.87
C ARG A 273 -3.84 -1.74 -22.39
N PRO A 274 -4.96 -2.37 -21.96
CA PRO A 274 -5.39 -2.31 -20.58
C PRO A 274 -4.30 -2.79 -19.63
N SER A 275 -4.33 -2.25 -18.41
CA SER A 275 -3.50 -2.73 -17.31
C SER A 275 -4.28 -3.71 -16.44
N LEU A 276 -3.60 -4.77 -16.01
CA LEU A 276 -4.08 -5.66 -14.98
C LEU A 276 -3.69 -5.05 -13.62
N ILE A 277 -4.67 -4.68 -12.81
CA ILE A 277 -4.47 -3.99 -11.53
C ILE A 277 -4.86 -4.95 -10.38
N PRO A 278 -4.00 -5.14 -9.37
CA PRO A 278 -4.36 -5.88 -8.17
C PRO A 278 -5.52 -5.19 -7.42
N PHE A 279 -6.55 -5.95 -7.02
CA PHE A 279 -7.72 -5.41 -6.33
C PHE A 279 -7.80 -5.88 -4.87
N ASP A 280 -8.04 -7.18 -4.62
CA ASP A 280 -7.98 -7.78 -3.29
C ASP A 280 -6.90 -8.87 -3.27
N MET A 281 -5.84 -8.69 -2.47
CA MET A 281 -4.64 -9.51 -2.54
C MET A 281 -4.44 -10.31 -1.27
N LYS A 282 -4.39 -11.64 -1.41
CA LYS A 282 -4.08 -12.58 -0.34
C LYS A 282 -2.60 -12.89 -0.35
N ILE A 283 -1.95 -12.64 0.77
CA ILE A 283 -0.49 -12.75 0.90
C ILE A 283 -0.21 -13.60 2.13
N ASN A 284 0.58 -14.65 1.98
CA ASN A 284 1.03 -15.47 3.10
C ASN A 284 1.68 -14.59 4.18
N ALA A 285 1.29 -14.83 5.43
CA ALA A 285 1.68 -14.01 6.57
C ALA A 285 3.21 -13.85 6.71
N GLY A 286 3.61 -12.69 7.25
CA GLY A 286 4.97 -12.44 7.70
C GLY A 286 5.94 -11.93 6.63
N THR A 287 5.47 -11.46 5.47
CA THR A 287 6.35 -10.83 4.46
C THR A 287 6.39 -9.32 4.66
N ASP A 288 7.55 -8.69 4.69
CA ASP A 288 7.65 -7.24 4.97
C ASP A 288 7.90 -6.38 3.74
N PHE A 289 8.44 -6.96 2.69
CA PHE A 289 8.67 -6.27 1.42
C PHE A 289 8.43 -7.28 0.29
N LEU A 290 7.56 -6.94 -0.65
CA LEU A 290 7.23 -7.79 -1.78
C LEU A 290 6.94 -7.00 -3.05
N LYS A 291 7.00 -7.70 -4.18
CA LYS A 291 6.48 -7.23 -5.46
C LYS A 291 5.27 -8.07 -5.84
N ILE A 292 4.15 -7.44 -6.15
CA ILE A 292 2.96 -8.19 -6.58
C ILE A 292 3.19 -8.74 -8.00
N PRO A 293 2.92 -10.03 -8.26
CA PRO A 293 3.04 -10.57 -9.60
C PRO A 293 2.19 -9.82 -10.63
N GLY A 294 2.75 -9.60 -11.82
CA GLY A 294 2.06 -8.89 -12.89
C GLY A 294 2.18 -7.38 -12.84
N THR A 295 2.65 -6.78 -11.74
CA THR A 295 2.83 -5.34 -11.62
C THR A 295 4.30 -4.93 -11.70
N ILE A 296 4.53 -3.62 -11.79
CA ILE A 296 5.86 -3.03 -11.55
C ILE A 296 5.98 -2.48 -10.12
N ASP A 297 4.93 -2.68 -9.33
CA ASP A 297 4.71 -2.02 -8.05
C ASP A 297 5.29 -2.85 -6.90
N PHE A 298 5.89 -2.13 -5.96
CA PHE A 298 6.50 -2.69 -4.78
C PHE A 298 5.68 -2.32 -3.55
N PHE A 299 5.67 -3.21 -2.57
CA PHE A 299 4.84 -3.07 -1.38
C PHE A 299 5.63 -3.41 -0.13
N ILE A 300 5.41 -2.63 0.93
CA ILE A 300 6.00 -2.85 2.24
C ILE A 300 4.92 -3.00 3.31
N SER A 301 5.19 -3.80 4.34
CA SER A 301 4.31 -3.95 5.49
C SER A 301 4.25 -2.64 6.29
N GLU A 302 3.16 -2.43 7.03
CA GLU A 302 3.04 -1.35 8.03
C GLU A 302 4.22 -1.35 9.02
N ASN A 303 4.69 -2.54 9.43
CA ASN A 303 5.80 -2.70 10.35
C ASN A 303 7.10 -2.14 9.76
N LEU A 304 7.40 -2.49 8.50
CA LEU A 304 8.56 -1.95 7.80
C LEU A 304 8.43 -0.44 7.61
N LEU A 305 7.27 0.06 7.19
CA LEU A 305 7.04 1.51 7.05
C LEU A 305 7.29 2.25 8.37
N THR A 306 6.73 1.78 9.47
CA THR A 306 6.92 2.38 10.81
C THR A 306 8.40 2.46 11.18
N LYS A 307 9.17 1.41 10.85
CA LYS A 307 10.62 1.39 11.10
C LYS A 307 11.37 2.39 10.22
N LEU A 308 11.04 2.47 8.93
CA LEU A 308 11.62 3.46 8.01
C LEU A 308 11.38 4.89 8.50
N GLU A 309 10.16 5.19 8.94
CA GLU A 309 9.78 6.50 9.49
C GLU A 309 10.53 6.80 10.80
N LYS A 310 10.58 5.84 11.73
CA LYS A 310 11.26 5.99 13.01
C LYS A 310 12.76 6.26 12.85
N GLU A 311 13.39 5.65 11.86
CA GLU A 311 14.81 5.84 11.55
C GLU A 311 15.09 7.02 10.61
N ASN A 312 14.06 7.79 10.24
CA ASN A 312 14.14 8.95 9.34
C ASN A 312 14.77 8.62 7.98
N ILE A 313 14.47 7.43 7.45
CA ILE A 313 14.92 7.01 6.12
C ILE A 313 14.29 7.91 5.04
N SER A 314 15.08 8.31 4.05
CA SER A 314 14.70 9.29 3.02
C SER A 314 14.71 8.73 1.59
N GLY A 315 14.14 9.46 0.62
CA GLY A 315 14.23 9.13 -0.82
C GLY A 315 13.18 8.16 -1.36
N TYR A 316 12.18 7.83 -0.56
CA TYR A 316 11.01 7.06 -1.00
C TYR A 316 9.72 7.87 -0.81
N GLU A 317 8.67 7.45 -1.50
CA GLU A 317 7.31 7.92 -1.30
C GLU A 317 6.37 6.75 -1.12
N ILE A 318 5.29 6.97 -0.35
CA ILE A 318 4.26 5.98 -0.11
C ILE A 318 2.97 6.42 -0.78
N SER A 319 2.46 5.60 -1.70
CA SER A 319 1.11 5.78 -2.20
C SER A 319 0.13 4.93 -1.38
N LYS A 320 -0.98 5.54 -0.97
CA LYS A 320 -1.99 4.87 -0.13
C LYS A 320 -2.80 3.91 -0.98
N ILE A 321 -2.33 2.68 -1.09
CA ILE A 321 -3.09 1.54 -1.57
C ILE A 321 -3.00 0.49 -0.48
N SER A 322 -4.13 0.07 0.08
CA SER A 322 -4.18 -0.93 1.14
C SER A 322 -4.72 -2.24 0.58
N TYR A 323 -3.97 -3.32 0.74
CA TYR A 323 -4.43 -4.68 0.41
C TYR A 323 -4.78 -5.45 1.69
N ASN A 324 -5.81 -6.30 1.59
CA ASN A 324 -6.25 -7.14 2.69
C ASN A 324 -5.58 -8.50 2.67
N VAL A 325 -4.59 -8.66 3.53
CA VAL A 325 -4.04 -9.99 3.83
C VAL A 325 -4.94 -10.69 4.85
N SER A 326 -5.40 -11.90 4.55
CA SER A 326 -6.21 -12.73 5.45
C SER A 326 -5.68 -14.13 5.49
#